data_AF-A0A7Z9TAW9-F1
#
_entry.id   AF-A0A7Z9TAW9-F1
#
_cell.length_a   1.000
_cell.length_b   1.000
_cell.length_c   1.000
_cell.angle_alpha   90.00
_cell.angle_beta   90.00
_cell.angle_gamma   90.00
#
_symmetry.space_group_name_H-M   'P 1'
#
loop_
_entity.id
_entity.type
_entity.pdbx_description
1 polymer ?
#
loop_
_entity_poly.entity_id
_entity_poly.type
_entity_poly.pdbx_seq_one_letter_code
_entity_poly.pdbx_strand_id
1 'polypeptide(L)'
;MRRLHELLGVAAVFTTVTVLLQVTAGSVRGQAPSATAWGHPNLEGIWLDVFATPLERAPEIGAREFATTEERAARDQVQLDRPSVLVSGAYNAVYTSAKPAGPRTSLVVDPPNGRIPALTTEAQRRNELEREWRLMLLRNTETCRNNAPACAGGEYGPPSS
;
A
#
# COMPACT_ATOMS: atom_id res chain seq x y z
N MET A 1 -10.14 28.20 62.96
CA MET A 1 -10.29 29.20 61.89
C MET A 1 -9.27 29.02 60.76
N ARG A 2 -7.95 29.10 61.01
CA ARG A 2 -6.90 29.02 59.96
C ARG A 2 -6.92 27.73 59.10
N ARG A 3 -7.02 26.55 59.74
CA ARG A 3 -7.12 25.26 59.02
C ARG A 3 -8.39 25.11 58.17
N LEU A 4 -9.48 25.76 58.57
CA LEU A 4 -10.74 25.74 57.82
C LEU A 4 -10.64 26.60 56.56
N HIS A 5 -9.95 27.74 56.64
CA HIS A 5 -9.69 28.60 55.47
C HIS A 5 -8.69 27.97 54.49
N GLU A 6 -7.69 27.24 54.97
CA GLU A 6 -6.77 26.49 54.11
C GLU A 6 -7.48 25.33 53.38
N LEU A 7 -8.36 24.59 54.05
CA LEU A 7 -9.15 23.51 53.43
C LEU A 7 -10.14 24.05 52.38
N LEU A 8 -10.79 25.19 52.65
CA LEU A 8 -11.69 25.84 51.70
C LEU A 8 -10.94 26.38 50.46
N GLY A 9 -9.73 26.92 50.65
CA GLY A 9 -8.88 27.37 49.55
C GLY A 9 -8.45 26.22 48.63
N VAL A 10 -8.02 25.10 49.20
CA VAL A 10 -7.65 23.89 48.42
C VAL A 10 -8.84 23.35 47.64
N ALA A 11 -10.03 23.26 48.26
CA ALA A 11 -11.23 22.81 47.59
C ALA A 11 -11.62 23.72 46.41
N ALA A 12 -11.47 25.05 46.55
CA ALA A 12 -11.74 26.01 45.47
C ALA A 12 -10.74 25.90 44.30
N VAL A 13 -9.47 25.59 44.58
CA VAL A 13 -8.46 25.34 43.54
C VAL A 13 -8.77 24.03 42.81
N PHE A 14 -9.14 22.96 43.52
CA PHE A 14 -9.50 21.70 42.87
C PHE A 14 -10.75 21.85 42.00
N THR A 15 -11.80 22.53 42.47
CA THR A 15 -13.02 22.74 41.67
C THR A 15 -12.74 23.60 40.44
N THR A 16 -11.95 24.67 40.58
CA THR A 16 -11.58 25.52 39.43
C THR A 16 -10.74 24.76 38.40
N VAL A 17 -9.74 23.98 38.82
CA VAL A 17 -8.94 23.13 37.91
C VAL A 17 -9.81 22.07 37.21
N THR A 18 -10.73 21.44 37.94
CA THR A 18 -11.61 20.41 37.37
C THR A 18 -12.57 21.00 36.34
N VAL A 19 -13.14 22.18 36.62
CA VAL A 19 -13.99 22.91 35.67
C VAL A 19 -13.19 23.35 34.45
N LEU A 20 -11.97 23.85 34.64
CA LEU A 20 -11.10 24.26 33.53
C LEU A 20 -10.78 23.07 32.60
N LEU A 21 -10.49 21.89 33.16
CA LEU A 21 -10.24 20.67 32.38
C LEU A 21 -11.45 20.28 31.53
N GLN A 22 -12.67 20.33 32.11
CA GLN A 22 -13.91 20.00 31.42
C GLN A 22 -14.24 20.98 30.28
N VAL A 23 -13.91 22.27 30.44
CA VAL A 23 -14.15 23.32 29.42
C VAL A 23 -13.14 23.23 28.27
N THR A 24 -11.92 22.73 28.51
CA THR A 24 -10.91 22.52 27.45
C THR A 24 -11.07 21.21 26.67
N ALA A 25 -11.92 20.29 27.13
CA ALA A 25 -12.22 19.04 26.45
C ALA A 25 -13.22 19.27 25.30
N GLY A 26 -12.80 20.02 24.28
CA GLY A 26 -13.55 20.15 23.04
C GLY A 26 -13.53 18.83 22.28
N SER A 27 -14.69 18.33 21.87
CA SER A 27 -14.79 17.24 20.89
C SER A 27 -14.11 17.68 19.59
N VAL A 28 -13.07 16.97 19.16
CA VAL A 28 -12.48 17.17 17.83
C VAL A 28 -13.57 16.80 16.81
N ARG A 29 -14.08 17.81 16.10
CA ARG A 29 -15.04 17.61 14.99
C ARG A 29 -14.23 17.48 13.70
N GLY A 30 -14.48 16.42 12.94
CA GLY A 30 -13.87 16.20 11.63
C GLY A 30 -13.50 14.75 11.32
N GLN A 31 -13.51 13.86 12.30
CA GLN A 31 -13.29 12.43 12.07
C GLN A 31 -14.56 11.79 11.51
N ALA A 32 -14.43 11.10 10.38
CA ALA A 32 -15.49 10.26 9.86
C ALA A 32 -15.89 9.20 10.90
N PRO A 33 -17.17 8.78 10.95
CA PRO A 33 -17.61 7.69 11.81
C PRO A 33 -16.73 6.45 11.61
N SER A 34 -16.37 5.73 12.67
CA SER A 34 -15.53 4.53 12.60
C SER A 34 -16.21 3.36 11.87
N ALA A 35 -17.54 3.40 11.77
CA ALA A 35 -18.33 2.45 11.02
C ALA A 35 -19.27 3.18 10.04
N THR A 36 -19.58 2.52 8.93
CA THR A 36 -20.59 2.97 7.97
C THR A 36 -22.00 2.84 8.57
N ALA A 37 -23.00 3.44 7.93
CA ALA A 37 -24.41 3.34 8.35
C ALA A 37 -24.93 1.89 8.45
N TRP A 38 -24.25 0.92 7.83
CA TRP A 38 -24.59 -0.50 7.84
C TRP A 38 -23.65 -1.36 8.70
N GLY A 39 -22.85 -0.73 9.58
CA GLY A 39 -22.08 -1.44 10.62
C GLY A 39 -20.73 -2.01 10.19
N HIS A 40 -20.24 -1.71 8.99
CA HIS A 40 -18.91 -2.11 8.53
C HIS A 40 -17.84 -1.07 8.90
N PRO A 41 -16.55 -1.44 9.04
CA PRO A 41 -15.48 -0.47 9.21
C PRO A 41 -15.51 0.60 8.11
N ASN A 42 -15.42 1.87 8.49
CA ASN A 42 -15.35 2.96 7.53
C ASN A 42 -13.91 3.13 7.03
N LEU A 43 -13.72 2.94 5.72
CA LEU A 43 -12.42 3.08 5.04
C LEU A 43 -12.38 4.30 4.09
N GLU A 44 -13.35 5.21 4.21
CA GLU A 44 -13.37 6.46 3.47
C GLU A 44 -12.23 7.38 3.91
N GLY A 45 -11.60 8.06 2.94
CA GLY A 45 -10.50 8.98 3.21
C GLY A 45 -9.59 9.17 2.01
N ILE A 46 -8.57 10.02 2.20
CA ILE A 46 -7.49 10.20 1.23
C ILE A 46 -6.32 9.31 1.66
N TRP A 47 -5.94 8.38 0.81
CA TRP A 47 -4.84 7.44 1.03
C TRP A 47 -3.65 7.84 0.16
N LEU A 48 -2.47 7.95 0.76
CA LEU A 48 -1.24 8.28 0.04
C LEU A 48 -0.35 7.05 -0.07
N ASP A 49 0.17 6.81 -1.27
CA ASP A 49 1.24 5.84 -1.49
C ASP A 49 2.59 6.56 -1.50
N VAL A 50 3.22 6.61 -0.33
CA VAL A 50 4.42 7.44 -0.07
C VAL A 50 5.71 6.66 -0.23
N PHE A 51 5.69 5.33 -0.08
CA PHE A 51 6.89 4.51 0.05
C PHE A 51 7.04 3.49 -1.07
N ALA A 52 8.26 3.24 -1.50
CA ALA A 52 8.61 2.11 -2.36
C ALA A 52 8.62 0.80 -1.55
N THR A 53 7.44 0.36 -1.10
CA THR A 53 7.28 -0.91 -0.38
C THR A 53 7.27 -2.06 -1.39
N PRO A 54 8.14 -3.08 -1.25
CA PRO A 54 8.10 -4.25 -2.13
C PRO A 54 6.75 -4.95 -2.09
N LEU A 55 6.30 -5.53 -3.21
CA LEU A 55 5.09 -6.35 -3.21
C LEU A 55 5.29 -7.57 -2.30
N GLU A 56 6.34 -8.36 -2.55
CA GLU A 56 6.70 -9.53 -1.77
C GLU A 56 7.97 -9.29 -0.96
N ARG A 57 8.05 -9.94 0.20
CA ARG A 57 9.21 -9.91 1.08
C ARG A 57 10.31 -10.79 0.51
N ALA A 58 11.54 -10.28 0.59
CA ALA A 58 12.70 -11.06 0.20
C ALA A 58 12.86 -12.32 1.10
N PRO A 59 13.13 -13.51 0.53
CA PRO A 59 13.16 -14.76 1.28
C PRO A 59 14.07 -14.73 2.53
N GLU A 60 15.21 -14.04 2.43
CA GLU A 60 16.21 -13.89 3.49
C GLU A 60 15.71 -13.08 4.70
N ILE A 61 14.64 -12.30 4.56
CA ILE A 61 14.04 -11.50 5.65
C ILE A 61 13.05 -12.36 6.48
N GLY A 62 12.60 -13.50 5.95
CA GLY A 62 11.70 -14.42 6.66
C GLY A 62 10.35 -13.78 6.99
N ALA A 63 9.93 -13.80 8.26
CA ALA A 63 8.66 -13.22 8.71
C ALA A 63 8.78 -11.79 9.27
N ARG A 64 9.95 -11.16 9.14
CA ARG A 64 10.19 -9.84 9.74
C ARG A 64 9.47 -8.74 8.97
N GLU A 65 8.48 -8.14 9.62
CA GLU A 65 7.60 -7.13 9.03
C GLU A 65 8.31 -5.80 8.71
N PHE A 66 9.28 -5.41 9.54
CA PHE A 66 9.93 -4.10 9.43
C PHE A 66 11.43 -4.19 9.12
N ALA A 67 11.86 -3.33 8.20
CA ALA A 67 13.25 -3.09 7.88
C ALA A 67 13.89 -2.14 8.89
N THR A 68 15.18 -2.32 9.13
CA THR A 68 16.01 -1.39 9.89
C THR A 68 16.18 -0.06 9.14
N THR A 69 16.70 0.96 9.83
CA THR A 69 17.08 2.24 9.21
C THR A 69 18.16 2.05 8.15
N GLU A 70 19.12 1.17 8.40
CA GLU A 70 20.27 0.92 7.54
C GLU A 70 19.85 0.18 6.27
N GLU A 71 18.99 -0.84 6.39
CA GLU A 71 18.43 -1.57 5.24
C GLU A 71 17.58 -0.67 4.33
N ARG A 72 16.89 0.33 4.91
CA ARG A 72 16.14 1.32 4.13
C ARG A 72 17.07 2.25 3.37
N ALA A 73 18.07 2.81 4.06
CA ALA A 73 19.06 3.68 3.44
C ALA A 73 19.79 2.95 2.30
N ALA A 74 20.16 1.68 2.48
CA ALA A 74 20.77 0.88 1.43
C ALA A 74 19.86 0.70 0.21
N ARG A 75 18.55 0.43 0.41
CA ARG A 75 17.57 0.34 -0.69
C ARG A 75 17.41 1.67 -1.43
N ASP A 76 17.40 2.78 -0.70
CA ASP A 76 17.34 4.12 -1.30
C ASP A 76 18.57 4.38 -2.18
N GLN A 77 19.78 4.03 -1.72
CA GLN A 77 21.00 4.16 -2.52
C GLN A 77 20.94 3.32 -3.81
N VAL A 78 20.53 2.05 -3.71
CA VAL A 78 20.39 1.18 -4.89
C VAL A 78 19.40 1.76 -5.92
N GLN A 79 18.32 2.39 -5.46
CA GLN A 79 17.35 3.02 -6.35
C GLN A 79 17.91 4.27 -7.04
N LEU A 80 18.76 5.03 -6.36
CA LEU A 80 19.46 6.20 -6.91
C LEU A 80 20.54 5.82 -7.93
N ASP A 81 21.24 4.71 -7.68
CA ASP A 81 22.32 4.20 -8.54
C ASP A 81 21.80 3.52 -9.81
N ARG A 82 20.50 3.23 -9.87
CA ARG A 82 19.89 2.52 -10.99
C ARG A 82 19.94 3.41 -12.24
N PRO A 83 20.61 2.99 -13.32
CA PRO A 83 20.77 3.83 -14.52
C PRO A 83 19.40 4.15 -15.13
N SER A 84 19.23 5.38 -15.62
CA SER A 84 18.00 5.81 -16.25
C SER A 84 17.79 5.03 -17.55
N VAL A 85 16.84 4.09 -17.55
CA VAL A 85 16.51 3.28 -18.74
C VAL A 85 15.61 4.07 -19.68
N LEU A 86 15.99 5.26 -20.18
CA LEU A 86 15.01 6.09 -20.88
C LEU A 86 15.58 6.84 -22.09
N VAL A 87 15.45 6.23 -23.27
CA VAL A 87 15.28 6.97 -24.55
C VAL A 87 13.81 7.39 -24.75
N SER A 88 12.85 6.80 -24.02
CA SER A 88 11.40 7.11 -24.12
C SER A 88 10.71 7.50 -22.81
N GLY A 89 11.17 7.07 -21.63
CA GLY A 89 10.50 7.42 -20.37
C GLY A 89 11.00 8.68 -19.66
N ALA A 90 11.96 9.42 -20.25
CA ALA A 90 12.44 10.69 -19.70
C ALA A 90 11.31 11.73 -19.59
N TYR A 91 10.29 11.61 -20.45
CA TYR A 91 9.08 12.42 -20.41
C TYR A 91 8.27 12.24 -19.11
N ASN A 92 8.28 11.04 -18.53
CA ASN A 92 7.51 10.71 -17.32
C ASN A 92 8.31 10.85 -16.02
N ALA A 93 9.62 11.11 -16.09
CA ALA A 93 10.49 11.17 -14.91
C ALA A 93 10.07 12.29 -13.92
N VAL A 94 9.49 13.39 -14.43
CA VAL A 94 8.95 14.49 -13.60
C VAL A 94 7.70 14.07 -12.81
N TYR A 95 6.94 13.09 -13.32
CA TYR A 95 5.70 12.59 -12.71
C TYR A 95 5.90 11.29 -11.92
N THR A 96 7.07 10.66 -12.04
CA THR A 96 7.44 9.41 -11.37
C THR A 96 8.66 9.64 -10.49
N SER A 97 8.51 10.52 -9.50
CA SER A 97 9.53 10.71 -8.47
C SER A 97 9.81 9.38 -7.76
N ALA A 98 11.09 9.07 -7.58
CA ALA A 98 11.51 7.89 -6.84
C ALA A 98 11.00 7.99 -5.39
N LYS A 99 10.17 7.03 -4.98
CA LYS A 99 9.65 6.97 -3.61
C LYS A 99 10.74 6.44 -2.68
N PRO A 100 10.89 7.01 -1.47
CA PRO A 100 11.83 6.48 -0.48
C PRO A 100 11.40 5.09 0.00
N ALA A 101 12.36 4.30 0.48
CA ALA A 101 12.15 2.99 1.05
C ALA A 101 11.33 3.10 2.35
N GLY A 102 10.20 2.38 2.37
CA GLY A 102 9.32 2.32 3.54
C GLY A 102 9.86 1.41 4.65
N PRO A 103 9.30 1.53 5.87
CA PRO A 103 9.61 0.63 6.99
C PRO A 103 9.17 -0.80 6.72
N ARG A 104 8.12 -1.02 5.93
CA ARG A 104 7.64 -2.36 5.60
C ARG A 104 8.56 -3.07 4.61
N THR A 105 8.70 -4.37 4.84
CA THR A 105 9.46 -5.27 3.97
C THR A 105 8.59 -5.90 2.87
N SER A 106 7.26 -5.76 2.94
CA SER A 106 6.29 -6.24 1.93
C SER A 106 4.92 -5.57 2.06
N LEU A 107 4.16 -5.50 0.96
CA LEU A 107 2.73 -5.17 0.93
C LEU A 107 1.85 -6.37 1.32
N VAL A 108 2.29 -7.59 1.04
CA VAL A 108 1.62 -8.81 1.51
C VAL A 108 1.84 -8.94 3.01
N VAL A 109 0.75 -8.93 3.76
CA VAL A 109 0.78 -9.06 5.24
C VAL A 109 0.49 -10.49 5.67
N ASP A 110 -0.41 -11.18 4.96
CA ASP A 110 -0.80 -12.56 5.19
C ASP A 110 -0.63 -13.34 3.89
N PRO A 111 0.16 -14.43 3.85
CA PRO A 111 0.89 -15.07 4.95
C PRO A 111 2.01 -14.22 5.61
N PRO A 112 2.39 -14.49 6.88
CA PRO A 112 3.40 -13.71 7.62
C PRO A 112 4.78 -13.66 6.96
N ASN A 113 5.09 -14.56 6.04
CA ASN A 113 6.31 -14.49 5.23
C ASN A 113 6.26 -13.41 4.14
N GLY A 114 5.13 -12.72 3.97
CA GLY A 114 4.95 -11.58 3.06
C GLY A 114 5.09 -11.97 1.61
N ARG A 115 4.69 -13.18 1.26
CA ARG A 115 4.80 -13.73 -0.09
C ARG A 115 3.44 -14.19 -0.56
N ILE A 116 3.17 -14.01 -1.85
CA ILE A 116 1.95 -14.51 -2.46
C ILE A 116 2.00 -16.05 -2.41
N PRO A 117 0.99 -16.72 -1.85
CA PRO A 117 0.94 -18.18 -1.83
C PRO A 117 0.99 -18.77 -3.24
N ALA A 118 1.49 -20.01 -3.34
CA ALA A 118 1.41 -20.76 -4.58
C ALA A 118 -0.06 -20.89 -5.02
N LEU A 119 -0.31 -20.74 -6.32
CA LEU A 119 -1.65 -20.91 -6.88
C LEU A 119 -2.15 -22.33 -6.63
N THR A 120 -3.43 -22.45 -6.28
CA THR A 120 -4.10 -23.74 -6.22
C THR A 120 -4.20 -24.34 -7.62
N THR A 121 -4.34 -25.67 -7.73
CA THR A 121 -4.51 -26.36 -9.02
C THR A 121 -5.69 -25.81 -9.82
N GLU A 122 -6.78 -25.45 -9.13
CA GLU A 122 -7.94 -24.86 -9.81
C GLU A 122 -7.63 -23.45 -10.33
N ALA A 123 -6.93 -22.61 -9.57
CA ALA A 123 -6.51 -21.30 -10.05
C ALA A 123 -5.56 -21.40 -11.25
N GLN A 124 -4.64 -22.38 -11.26
CA GLN A 124 -3.77 -22.66 -12.40
C GLN A 124 -4.59 -23.02 -13.65
N ARG A 125 -5.60 -23.88 -13.51
CA ARG A 125 -6.50 -24.25 -14.61
C ARG A 125 -7.26 -23.04 -15.14
N ARG A 126 -7.79 -22.18 -14.27
CA ARG A 126 -8.49 -20.95 -14.68
C ARG A 126 -7.57 -20.00 -15.46
N ASN A 127 -6.33 -19.83 -15.01
CA ASN A 127 -5.36 -19.01 -15.71
C ASN A 127 -5.01 -19.56 -17.09
N GLU A 128 -4.89 -20.89 -17.25
CA GLU A 128 -4.63 -21.49 -18.57
C GLU A 128 -5.81 -21.28 -19.52
N LEU A 129 -7.04 -21.50 -19.05
CA LEU A 129 -8.23 -21.22 -19.86
C LEU A 129 -8.29 -19.75 -20.28
N GLU A 130 -8.07 -18.80 -19.38
CA GLU A 130 -8.02 -17.38 -19.71
C GLU A 130 -6.91 -17.04 -20.71
N ARG A 131 -5.75 -17.71 -20.59
CA ARG A 131 -4.64 -17.56 -21.52
C ARG A 131 -5.02 -18.06 -22.91
N GLU A 132 -5.63 -19.24 -23.02
CA GLU A 132 -6.14 -19.79 -24.29
C GLU A 132 -7.13 -18.82 -24.95
N TRP A 133 -8.11 -18.33 -24.19
CA TRP A 133 -9.08 -17.35 -24.67
C TRP A 133 -8.43 -16.05 -25.14
N ARG A 134 -7.46 -15.54 -24.39
CA ARG A 134 -6.72 -14.32 -24.75
C ARG A 134 -5.95 -14.50 -26.06
N LEU A 135 -5.27 -15.64 -26.23
CA LEU A 135 -4.53 -15.93 -27.46
C LEU A 135 -5.48 -16.07 -28.66
N MET A 136 -6.63 -16.72 -28.48
CA MET A 136 -7.66 -16.82 -29.51
C MET A 136 -8.17 -15.44 -29.96
N LEU A 137 -8.42 -14.53 -29.03
CA LEU A 137 -8.87 -13.17 -29.33
C LEU A 137 -7.79 -12.33 -30.04
N LEU A 138 -6.52 -12.62 -29.80
CA LEU A 138 -5.39 -11.92 -30.40
C LEU A 138 -4.98 -12.48 -31.77
N ARG A 139 -5.46 -13.68 -32.14
CA ARG A 139 -5.02 -14.45 -33.31
C ARG A 139 -4.91 -13.64 -34.61
N ASN A 140 -5.86 -12.75 -34.88
CA ASN A 140 -5.90 -11.97 -36.13
C ASN A 140 -5.42 -10.53 -35.97
N THR A 141 -4.71 -10.21 -34.88
CA THR A 141 -4.21 -8.87 -34.58
C THR A 141 -2.75 -8.69 -34.99
N GLU A 142 -2.31 -7.43 -35.16
CA GLU A 142 -0.91 -7.08 -35.39
C GLU A 142 0.03 -7.61 -34.30
N THR A 143 -0.46 -7.79 -33.07
CA THR A 143 0.29 -8.39 -31.96
C THR A 143 0.78 -9.79 -32.31
N CYS A 144 -0.10 -10.65 -32.86
CA CYS A 144 0.29 -11.99 -33.30
C CYS A 144 0.99 -11.96 -34.66
N ARG A 145 0.60 -11.08 -35.58
CA ARG A 145 1.29 -10.92 -36.88
C ARG A 145 2.79 -10.63 -36.70
N ASN A 146 3.12 -9.75 -35.75
CA ASN A 146 4.48 -9.28 -35.50
C ASN A 146 5.24 -10.10 -34.45
N ASN A 147 4.71 -11.26 -34.01
CA ASN A 147 5.31 -12.08 -32.94
C ASN A 147 5.64 -11.28 -31.66
N ALA A 148 4.77 -10.33 -31.28
CA ALA A 148 4.99 -9.53 -30.09
C ALA A 148 4.89 -10.41 -28.82
N PRO A 149 5.59 -10.05 -27.71
CA PRO A 149 5.59 -10.84 -26.48
C PRO A 149 4.20 -11.16 -25.92
N ALA A 150 3.21 -10.28 -26.15
CA ALA A 150 1.84 -10.50 -25.72
C ALA A 150 1.10 -11.65 -26.44
N CYS A 151 1.61 -12.14 -27.58
CA CYS A 151 1.10 -13.32 -28.29
C CYS A 151 2.03 -14.55 -28.09
N ALA A 152 2.90 -14.55 -27.08
CA ALA A 152 3.81 -15.67 -26.83
C ALA A 152 3.03 -17.00 -26.61
N GLY A 153 3.29 -17.97 -27.49
CA GLY A 153 2.62 -19.28 -27.51
C GLY A 153 1.27 -19.30 -28.23
N GLY A 154 0.88 -18.23 -28.91
CA GLY A 154 -0.23 -18.20 -29.89
C GLY A 154 0.29 -18.14 -31.32
N GLU A 155 -0.60 -18.32 -32.29
CA GLU A 155 -0.28 -18.25 -33.72
C GLU A 155 -1.09 -17.15 -34.39
N TYR A 156 -0.52 -16.49 -35.41
CA TYR A 156 -1.27 -15.57 -36.25
C TYR A 156 -2.22 -16.33 -37.18
N GLY A 157 -3.51 -16.00 -37.14
CA GLY A 157 -4.48 -16.43 -38.13
C GLY A 157 -4.68 -15.32 -39.17
N PRO A 158 -4.80 -15.64 -40.47
CA PRO A 158 -5.15 -14.63 -41.45
C PRO A 158 -6.53 -14.03 -41.10
N PRO A 159 -6.76 -12.74 -41.40
CA PRO A 159 -8.06 -12.12 -41.17
C PRO A 159 -9.13 -12.88 -41.97
N SER A 160 -10.31 -13.06 -41.38
CA SER A 160 -11.46 -13.58 -42.12
C SER A 160 -11.78 -12.63 -43.28
N SER A 161 -11.85 -13.18 -44.49
CA SER A 161 -12.26 -12.50 -45.73
C SER A 161 -13.69 -11.98 -45.65
#